data_AF-A0A2A2GZ61-F1
#
_entry.id   AF-A0A2A2GZ61-F1
#
_cell.length_a   1.000
_cell.length_b   1.000
_cell.length_c   1.000
_cell.angle_alpha   90.00
_cell.angle_beta   90.00
_cell.angle_gamma   90.00
#
_symmetry.space_group_name_H-M   'P 1'
#
loop_
_entity.id
_entity.type
_entity.pdbx_description
1 polymer ?
#
loop_
_entity_poly.entity_id
_entity_poly.type
_entity_poly.pdbx_seq_one_letter_code
_entity_poly.pdbx_strand_id
1 'polypeptide(L)'
;MIGSTLKLPFLLLVDQFYISKWIIFTLVATHLCGRYVLPLETVPTVLRDMAVNLVSHRLYLRRPEGQLPEAIKEVYRGSLKMLEALRDGKLTLGIAGQGQAIPEPGAFHVHARPARFSGPGGLLEEFE
;
A
#
# COMPACT_ATOMS: atom_id res chain seq x y z
N MET A 1 -21.30 50.89 -9.50
CA MET A 1 -20.92 49.68 -10.25
C MET A 1 -19.70 49.06 -9.59
N ILE A 2 -19.87 48.50 -8.39
CA ILE A 2 -18.80 47.87 -7.60
C ILE A 2 -19.38 46.53 -7.15
N GLY A 3 -18.80 45.42 -7.59
CA GLY A 3 -19.13 44.11 -7.02
C GLY A 3 -19.10 42.98 -8.02
N SER A 4 -17.92 42.42 -8.32
CA SER A 4 -17.78 41.07 -8.89
C SER A 4 -16.33 40.59 -9.06
N THR A 5 -15.42 40.85 -8.12
CA THR A 5 -14.03 40.33 -8.19
C THR A 5 -13.56 39.50 -6.98
N LEU A 6 -14.40 39.33 -5.95
CA LEU A 6 -14.01 38.63 -4.71
C LEU A 6 -14.45 37.15 -4.63
N LYS A 7 -15.10 36.59 -5.66
CA LYS A 7 -15.57 35.18 -5.66
C LYS A 7 -14.55 34.15 -6.19
N LEU A 8 -13.48 34.60 -6.86
CA LEU A 8 -12.49 33.73 -7.49
C LEU A 8 -11.47 33.04 -6.55
N PRO A 9 -11.03 33.60 -5.40
CA PRO A 9 -10.03 32.92 -4.58
C PRO A 9 -10.60 31.69 -3.85
N PHE A 10 -11.90 31.67 -3.55
CA PHE A 10 -12.52 30.56 -2.82
C PHE A 10 -12.71 29.32 -3.70
N LEU A 11 -13.08 29.50 -4.98
CA LEU A 11 -13.25 28.39 -5.92
C LEU A 11 -11.91 27.71 -6.23
N LEU A 12 -10.85 28.49 -6.43
CA LEU A 12 -9.49 27.96 -6.64
C LEU A 12 -8.95 27.23 -5.40
N LEU A 13 -9.32 27.68 -4.20
CA LEU A 13 -8.91 27.03 -2.96
C LEU A 13 -9.57 25.66 -2.77
N VAL A 14 -10.88 25.57 -3.08
CA VAL A 14 -11.63 24.30 -3.05
C VAL A 14 -11.10 23.33 -4.12
N ASP A 15 -10.83 23.83 -5.32
CA ASP A 15 -10.28 23.03 -6.42
C ASP A 15 -8.86 22.53 -6.09
N GLN A 16 -8.00 23.40 -5.57
CA GLN A 16 -6.65 23.03 -5.13
C GLN A 16 -6.67 22.00 -3.98
N PHE A 17 -7.68 22.01 -3.12
CA PHE A 17 -7.87 20.99 -2.09
C PHE A 17 -8.30 19.64 -2.69
N TYR A 18 -9.24 19.64 -3.64
CA TYR A 18 -9.67 18.45 -4.36
C TYR A 18 -8.54 17.82 -5.18
N ILE A 19 -7.79 18.63 -5.93
CA ILE A 19 -6.64 18.17 -6.74
C ILE A 19 -5.58 17.52 -5.86
N SER A 20 -5.26 18.13 -4.71
CA SER A 20 -4.26 17.54 -3.80
C SER A 20 -4.74 16.25 -3.14
N LYS A 21 -6.02 16.18 -2.74
CA LYS A 21 -6.63 14.95 -2.23
C LYS A 21 -6.60 13.84 -3.29
N TRP A 22 -6.95 14.17 -4.53
CA TRP A 22 -6.96 13.23 -5.64
C TRP A 22 -5.56 12.71 -5.98
N ILE A 23 -4.56 13.59 -6.09
CA ILE A 23 -3.18 13.16 -6.39
C ILE A 23 -2.62 12.22 -5.32
N ILE A 24 -2.91 12.47 -4.04
CA ILE A 24 -2.41 11.63 -2.95
C ILE A 24 -3.10 10.27 -2.96
N PHE A 25 -4.41 10.24 -3.21
CA PHE A 25 -5.14 9.01 -3.39
C PHE A 25 -4.56 8.18 -4.55
N THR A 26 -4.32 8.80 -5.71
CA THR A 26 -3.72 8.13 -6.87
C THR A 26 -2.32 7.62 -6.56
N LEU A 27 -1.48 8.38 -5.87
CA LEU A 27 -0.12 7.96 -5.49
C LEU A 27 -0.16 6.73 -4.57
N VAL A 28 -1.00 6.75 -3.54
CA VAL A 28 -1.16 5.61 -2.63
C VAL A 28 -1.71 4.40 -3.39
N ALA A 29 -2.73 4.61 -4.23
CA ALA A 29 -3.30 3.56 -5.06
C ALA A 29 -2.26 2.93 -6.00
N THR A 30 -1.41 3.71 -6.67
CA THR A 30 -0.37 3.16 -7.57
C THR A 30 0.64 2.28 -6.84
N HIS A 31 0.98 2.61 -5.58
CA HIS A 31 1.85 1.76 -4.76
C HIS A 31 1.15 0.47 -4.31
N LEU A 32 -0.19 0.47 -4.21
CA LEU A 32 -0.99 -0.68 -3.79
C LEU A 32 -1.43 -1.59 -4.96
N CYS A 33 -1.63 -1.05 -6.17
CA CYS A 33 -2.09 -1.79 -7.35
C CYS A 33 -1.25 -3.03 -7.67
N GLY A 34 0.03 -3.06 -7.28
CA GLY A 34 0.91 -4.20 -7.50
C GLY A 34 0.62 -5.42 -6.63
N ARG A 35 -0.20 -5.28 -5.57
CA ARG A 35 -0.49 -6.36 -4.61
C ARG A 35 -1.95 -6.49 -4.19
N TYR A 36 -2.68 -5.39 -4.15
CA TYR A 36 -4.04 -5.36 -3.64
C TYR A 36 -5.01 -5.05 -4.77
N VAL A 37 -6.14 -5.75 -4.80
CA VAL A 37 -7.25 -5.43 -5.67
C VAL A 37 -7.90 -4.14 -5.12
N LEU A 38 -7.97 -3.12 -5.95
CA LEU A 38 -8.61 -1.85 -5.63
C LEU A 38 -10.02 -1.81 -6.27
N PRO A 39 -11.01 -1.18 -5.62
CA PRO A 39 -10.93 -0.47 -4.34
C PRO A 39 -10.89 -1.40 -3.11
N LEU A 40 -10.16 -0.99 -2.07
CA LEU A 40 -10.15 -1.70 -0.78
C LEU A 40 -11.50 -1.54 -0.07
N GLU A 41 -12.08 -2.63 0.46
CA GLU A 41 -13.32 -2.59 1.25
C GLU A 41 -13.18 -1.76 2.53
N THR A 42 -12.04 -1.91 3.22
CA THR A 42 -11.75 -1.18 4.45
C THR A 42 -10.35 -0.60 4.36
N VAL A 43 -10.22 0.72 4.56
CA VAL A 43 -8.91 1.40 4.59
C VAL A 43 -8.30 1.22 5.99
N PRO A 44 -7.17 0.51 6.14
CA PRO A 44 -6.47 0.39 7.42
C PRO A 44 -6.01 1.75 7.95
N THR A 45 -5.93 1.87 9.26
CA THR A 45 -5.44 3.08 9.96
C THR A 45 -4.03 3.46 9.50
N VAL A 46 -3.15 2.50 9.28
CA VAL A 46 -1.77 2.73 8.81
C VAL A 46 -1.74 3.45 7.45
N LEU A 47 -2.57 3.03 6.49
CA LEU A 47 -2.67 3.71 5.20
C LEU A 47 -3.23 5.13 5.33
N ARG A 48 -4.18 5.32 6.25
CA ARG A 48 -4.73 6.65 6.57
C ARG A 48 -3.64 7.56 7.13
N ASP A 49 -2.84 7.10 8.08
CA ASP A 49 -1.78 7.88 8.71
C ASP A 49 -0.71 8.28 7.69
N MET A 50 -0.29 7.35 6.83
CA MET A 50 0.63 7.63 5.73
C MET A 50 0.08 8.67 4.76
N ALA A 51 -1.20 8.57 4.39
CA ALA A 51 -1.85 9.56 3.54
C ALA A 51 -1.89 10.95 4.21
N VAL A 52 -2.21 11.02 5.51
CA VAL A 52 -2.21 12.28 6.27
C VAL A 52 -0.81 12.90 6.32
N ASN A 53 0.24 12.10 6.52
CA ASN A 53 1.61 12.57 6.51
C ASN A 53 2.02 13.19 5.16
N LEU A 54 1.63 12.55 4.05
CA LEU A 54 1.86 13.06 2.70
C LEU A 54 1.08 14.36 2.43
N VAL A 55 -0.19 14.42 2.86
CA VAL A 55 -1.01 15.65 2.79
C VAL A 55 -0.35 16.77 3.58
N SER A 56 0.13 16.48 4.79
CA SER A 56 0.70 17.46 5.71
C SER A 56 1.87 18.19 5.05
N HIS A 57 2.82 17.45 4.48
CA HIS A 57 3.93 18.06 3.73
C HIS A 57 3.45 19.01 2.62
N ARG A 58 2.45 18.60 1.83
CA ARG A 58 1.89 19.42 0.75
C ARG A 58 1.14 20.66 1.26
N LEU A 59 0.49 20.58 2.42
CA LEU A 59 -0.15 21.74 3.04
C LEU A 59 0.89 22.76 3.50
N TYR A 60 2.03 22.31 4.03
CA TYR A 60 3.11 23.23 4.40
C TYR A 60 3.78 23.89 3.19
N LEU A 61 3.92 23.18 2.06
CA LEU A 61 4.41 23.78 0.81
C LEU A 61 3.52 24.91 0.28
N ARG A 62 2.25 24.99 0.73
CA ARG A 62 1.35 26.09 0.34
C ARG A 62 1.55 27.35 1.16
N ARG A 63 2.27 27.31 2.29
CA ARG A 63 2.48 28.51 3.11
C ARG A 63 3.64 29.31 2.52
N PRO A 64 3.40 30.54 2.03
CA PRO A 64 4.48 31.36 1.46
C PRO A 64 5.48 31.88 2.51
N GLU A 65 5.11 31.91 3.79
CA GLU A 65 5.91 32.51 4.87
C GLU A 65 6.55 31.49 5.83
N GLY A 66 6.21 30.20 5.71
CA GLY A 66 6.55 29.20 6.71
C GLY A 66 7.78 28.37 6.35
N GLN A 67 8.84 28.46 7.14
CA GLN A 67 9.90 27.44 7.14
C GLN A 67 9.27 26.07 7.41
N LEU A 68 9.52 25.11 6.51
CA LEU A 68 9.03 23.74 6.65
C LEU A 68 9.79 23.06 7.81
N PRO A 69 9.11 22.68 8.92
CA PRO A 69 9.76 22.01 10.03
C PRO A 69 10.41 20.70 9.58
N GLU A 70 11.63 20.42 10.05
CA GLU A 70 12.35 19.23 9.59
C GLU A 70 11.66 17.92 9.96
N ALA A 71 10.98 17.88 11.11
CA ALA A 71 10.16 16.74 11.51
C ALA A 71 9.14 16.33 10.43
N ILE A 72 8.55 17.30 9.73
CA ILE A 72 7.56 17.03 8.68
C ILE A 72 8.23 16.46 7.42
N LYS A 73 9.45 16.92 7.09
CA LYS A 73 10.24 16.35 6.00
C LYS A 73 10.65 14.92 6.29
N GLU A 74 11.05 14.64 7.52
CA GLU A 74 11.42 13.28 7.96
C GLU A 74 10.21 12.34 7.92
N VAL A 75 9.07 12.77 8.46
CA VAL A 75 7.81 12.01 8.43
C VAL A 75 7.34 11.76 6.99
N TYR A 76 7.47 12.75 6.10
CA TYR A 76 7.18 12.58 4.67
C TYR A 76 8.07 11.52 4.03
N ARG A 77 9.39 11.60 4.25
CA ARG A 77 10.36 10.62 3.72
C ARG A 77 10.13 9.22 4.29
N GLY A 78 9.81 9.11 5.58
CA GLY A 78 9.48 7.85 6.24
C GLY A 78 8.22 7.21 5.65
N SER A 79 7.19 8.02 5.40
CA SER A 79 5.93 7.55 4.79
C SER A 79 6.14 7.05 3.35
N LEU A 80 7.00 7.71 2.56
CA LEU A 80 7.37 7.24 1.23
C LEU A 80 8.12 5.90 1.28
N LYS A 81 9.11 5.76 2.16
CA LYS A 81 9.84 4.48 2.36
C LYS A 81 8.90 3.35 2.79
N MET A 82 7.89 3.66 3.60
CA MET A 82 6.91 2.68 4.03
C MET A 82 5.99 2.24 2.87
N LEU A 83 5.59 3.16 1.99
CA LEU A 83 4.89 2.83 0.74
C LEU A 83 5.75 1.96 -0.20
N GLU A 84 7.04 2.24 -0.31
CA GLU A 84 7.98 1.43 -1.10
C GLU A 84 8.14 0.03 -0.50
N ALA A 85 8.31 -0.08 0.81
CA ALA A 85 8.41 -1.37 1.50
C ALA A 85 7.11 -2.20 1.39
N LEU A 86 5.95 -1.53 1.37
CA LEU A 86 4.65 -2.16 1.12
C LEU A 86 4.51 -2.65 -0.33
N ARG A 87 4.96 -1.84 -1.31
CA ARG A 87 5.04 -2.23 -2.72
C ARG A 87 5.98 -3.43 -2.92
N ASP A 88 7.12 -3.44 -2.26
CA ASP A 88 8.13 -4.51 -2.38
C ASP A 88 7.71 -5.78 -1.61
N GLY A 89 6.90 -5.64 -0.56
CA GLY A 89 6.29 -6.76 0.19
C GLY A 89 7.00 -7.14 1.45
N LYS A 90 7.87 -6.25 1.90
CA LYS A 90 8.52 -6.34 3.21
C LYS A 90 7.51 -6.03 4.33
N LEU A 91 6.44 -5.32 4.00
CA LEU A 91 5.34 -4.97 4.88
C LEU A 91 4.03 -5.49 4.28
N THR A 92 3.25 -6.19 5.10
CA THR A 92 1.91 -6.66 4.76
C THR A 92 0.91 -5.87 5.58
N LEU A 93 -0.10 -5.30 4.93
CA LEU A 93 -1.24 -4.76 5.66
C LEU A 93 -1.99 -5.99 6.16
N GLY A 94 -2.16 -6.13 7.48
CA GLY A 94 -2.87 -7.24 8.14
C GLY A 94 -4.37 -7.29 7.83
N ILE A 95 -4.76 -6.94 6.61
CA ILE A 95 -6.09 -7.04 6.05
C ILE A 95 -6.31 -8.52 5.79
N ALA A 96 -6.94 -9.19 6.75
CA ALA A 96 -7.43 -10.54 6.60
C ALA A 96 -8.46 -10.55 5.44
N GLY A 97 -8.03 -10.94 4.24
CA GLY A 97 -8.98 -11.27 3.16
C GLY A 97 -8.58 -10.97 1.72
N GLN A 98 -7.61 -10.08 1.43
CA GLN A 98 -7.38 -9.65 0.03
C GLN A 98 -5.94 -9.62 -0.46
N GLY A 99 -4.96 -9.92 0.39
CA GLY A 99 -3.65 -10.32 -0.11
C GLY A 99 -3.78 -11.77 -0.54
N GLN A 100 -3.65 -12.06 -1.84
CA GLN A 100 -3.18 -13.40 -2.21
C GLN A 100 -1.94 -13.64 -1.34
N ALA A 101 -2.02 -14.64 -0.47
CA ALA A 101 -0.86 -15.12 0.23
C ALA A 101 0.21 -15.30 -0.86
N ILE A 102 1.34 -14.60 -0.73
CA ILE A 102 2.55 -15.01 -1.43
C ILE A 102 2.60 -16.52 -1.15
N PRO A 103 2.57 -17.39 -2.18
CA PRO A 103 2.74 -18.80 -1.92
C PRO A 103 4.01 -18.91 -1.11
N GLU A 104 3.91 -19.38 0.13
CA GLU A 104 5.07 -19.72 0.93
C GLU A 104 6.08 -20.38 -0.03
N PRO A 105 7.30 -19.85 -0.21
CA PRO A 105 8.29 -20.53 -1.03
C PRO A 105 8.66 -21.83 -0.31
N GLY A 106 7.85 -22.87 -0.53
CA GLY A 106 7.82 -24.00 0.40
C GLY A 106 6.76 -25.06 0.15
N ALA A 107 5.99 -25.02 -0.95
CA ALA A 107 5.40 -26.27 -1.45
C ALA A 107 6.53 -27.13 -2.02
N PHE A 108 7.23 -27.86 -1.14
CA PHE A 108 8.18 -28.88 -1.57
C PHE A 108 7.41 -29.98 -2.29
N HIS A 109 7.41 -29.95 -3.61
CA HIS A 109 7.08 -31.12 -4.41
C HIS A 109 8.20 -32.14 -4.23
N VAL A 110 8.09 -32.98 -3.20
CA VAL A 110 8.98 -34.11 -3.01
C VAL A 110 8.56 -35.20 -3.99
N HIS A 111 9.26 -35.29 -5.12
CA HIS A 111 9.20 -36.48 -5.95
C HIS A 111 9.94 -37.62 -5.24
N ALA A 112 9.22 -38.34 -4.37
CA ALA A 112 9.72 -39.59 -3.82
C ALA A 112 9.67 -40.67 -4.91
N ARG A 113 10.73 -41.47 -5.02
CA ARG A 113 10.70 -42.69 -5.84
C ARG A 113 9.65 -43.63 -5.24
N PRO A 114 8.84 -44.34 -6.06
CA PRO A 114 7.92 -45.36 -5.54
C PRO A 114 8.70 -46.31 -4.63
N ALA A 115 8.15 -46.56 -3.45
CA ALA A 115 8.78 -47.38 -2.45
C ALA A 115 8.92 -48.81 -3.01
N ARG A 116 10.16 -49.29 -3.10
CA ARG A 116 10.48 -50.60 -3.69
C ARG A 116 10.27 -51.76 -2.71
N PHE A 117 10.27 -51.44 -1.43
CA PHE A 117 10.26 -52.44 -0.36
C PHE A 117 8.92 -52.49 0.35
N SER A 118 8.32 -51.33 0.67
CA SER A 118 7.01 -51.23 1.31
C SER A 118 5.99 -50.49 0.41
N GLY A 119 4.70 -50.80 0.58
CA GLY A 119 3.61 -50.17 -0.16
C GLY A 119 3.01 -51.06 -1.26
N PRO A 120 1.90 -50.63 -1.89
CA PRO A 120 1.16 -51.42 -2.87
C PRO A 120 2.05 -51.83 -4.06
N GLY A 121 2.24 -53.14 -4.27
CA GLY A 121 3.14 -53.71 -5.29
C GLY A 121 4.63 -53.73 -4.92
N GLY A 122 4.97 -53.63 -3.63
CA GLY A 122 6.33 -53.76 -3.11
C GLY A 122 6.72 -55.22 -2.81
N LEU A 123 8.04 -55.49 -2.75
CA LEU A 123 8.58 -56.86 -2.57
C LEU A 123 8.14 -57.58 -1.29
N LEU A 124 7.60 -56.86 -0.30
CA LEU A 124 7.09 -57.47 0.94
C LEU A 124 5.68 -58.07 0.80
N GLU A 125 4.91 -57.70 -0.23
CA GLU A 125 3.61 -58.36 -0.50
C GLU A 125 3.79 -59.83 -0.89
N GLU A 126 4.98 -60.22 -1.36
CA GLU A 126 5.27 -61.60 -1.72
C GLU A 126 5.45 -62.52 -0.49
N PHE A 127 5.53 -61.96 0.72
CA PHE A 127 5.82 -62.68 1.96
C PHE A 127 4.72 -62.55 3.05
N GLU A 128 3.57 -61.94 2.74
CA GLU A 128 2.33 -61.97 3.55
C GLU A 128 1.32 -62.97 2.98
#